data_AF-A0A2R7Y6F3-F1
#
_entry.id   AF-A0A2R7Y6F3-F1
#
_cell.length_a   1.000
_cell.length_b   1.000
_cell.length_c   1.000
_cell.angle_alpha   90.00
_cell.angle_beta   90.00
_cell.angle_gamma   90.00
#
_symmetry.space_group_name_H-M   'P 1'
#
loop_
_entity.id
_entity.type
_entity.pdbx_description
1 polymer ?
#
loop_
_entity_poly.entity_id
_entity_poly.type
_entity_poly.pdbx_seq_one_letter_code
_entity_poly.pdbx_strand_id
1 'polypeptide(L)'
;MQHKRGFSPGPTLLLLLSNRRREIVKKLDWGVIIMFASLFVLMQAVWDTGIVAEVARYLPSMNKGEPASYIPSILISSVLLSQVLSNVPMVTLYFPLMKYFGYEPYDIPAWVALAGGSTLAGNLTLIGAASNLIIVEEAEARGHTLSFFEFFKVGLIVTIVNVLVLYSFLIVFSNLHFIISYV
;
A
#
# COMPACT_ATOMS: atom_id res chain seq x y z
N MET A 1 1.55 -3.63 33.96
CA MET A 1 1.18 -2.34 33.35
C MET A 1 1.54 -2.40 31.86
N GLN A 2 0.60 -2.81 31.00
CA GLN A 2 0.81 -2.91 29.56
C GLN A 2 0.14 -1.73 28.86
N HIS A 3 0.97 -0.91 28.20
CA HIS A 3 0.58 0.29 27.49
C HIS A 3 -0.01 -0.09 26.12
N LYS A 4 -1.33 -0.16 26.01
CA LYS A 4 -2.03 -0.20 24.71
C LYS A 4 -1.77 1.13 24.00
N ARG A 5 -0.88 1.16 23.01
CA ARG A 5 -0.74 2.29 22.07
C ARG A 5 -1.84 2.18 21.01
N GLY A 6 -3.08 2.40 21.44
CA GLY A 6 -4.23 2.54 20.55
C GLY A 6 -4.47 4.01 20.25
N PHE A 7 -4.60 4.34 18.96
CA PHE A 7 -5.12 5.60 18.42
C PHE A 7 -4.39 6.88 18.89
N SER A 8 -3.52 7.43 18.06
CA SER A 8 -3.00 8.81 18.22
C SER A 8 -4.16 9.78 17.92
N PRO A 9 -4.76 10.45 18.92
CA PRO A 9 -5.92 11.31 18.69
C PRO A 9 -5.52 12.67 18.13
N GLY A 10 -4.24 12.90 17.81
CA GLY A 10 -3.66 14.23 17.62
C GLY A 10 -4.51 15.17 16.76
N PRO A 11 -4.81 14.83 15.50
CA PRO A 11 -5.58 15.71 14.61
C PRO A 11 -7.05 15.86 15.04
N THR A 12 -7.70 14.75 15.41
CA THR A 12 -9.12 14.73 15.78
C THR A 12 -9.37 15.47 17.08
N LEU A 13 -8.48 15.31 18.07
CA LEU A 13 -8.53 15.99 19.36
C LEU A 13 -8.22 17.48 19.20
N LEU A 14 -7.22 17.84 18.39
CA LEU A 14 -6.95 19.25 18.05
C LEU A 14 -8.15 19.92 17.36
N LEU A 15 -8.85 19.19 16.49
CA LEU A 15 -10.02 19.71 15.79
C LEU A 15 -11.25 19.83 16.71
N LEU A 16 -11.42 18.90 17.66
CA LEU A 16 -12.49 18.95 18.66
C LEU A 16 -12.26 20.02 19.74
N LEU A 17 -11.01 20.23 20.16
CA LEU A 17 -10.62 21.25 21.14
C LEU A 17 -10.44 22.65 20.53
N SER A 18 -10.38 22.77 19.20
CA SER A 18 -10.22 24.06 18.53
C SER A 18 -11.53 24.84 18.49
N ASN A 19 -11.49 26.08 19.00
CA ASN A 19 -12.57 27.05 18.86
C ASN A 19 -12.89 27.42 17.39
N ARG A 20 -12.01 27.06 16.44
CA ARG A 20 -12.16 27.32 15.00
C ARG A 20 -12.50 26.07 14.19
N ARG A 21 -13.04 25.01 14.81
CA ARG A 21 -13.39 23.74 14.14
C ARG A 21 -14.13 23.91 12.81
N ARG A 22 -15.09 24.84 12.73
CA ARG A 22 -15.87 25.11 11.50
C ARG A 22 -15.01 25.68 10.37
N GLU A 23 -14.05 26.55 10.66
CA GLU A 23 -13.14 27.11 9.65
C GLU A 23 -12.16 26.04 9.15
N ILE A 24 -11.65 25.20 10.05
CA ILE A 24 -10.75 24.10 9.70
C ILE A 24 -11.47 23.10 8.78
N VAL A 25 -12.69 22.69 9.15
CA VAL A 25 -13.50 21.77 8.34
C VAL A 25 -13.85 22.35 6.96
N LYS A 26 -14.08 23.66 6.85
CA LYS A 26 -14.31 24.32 5.55
C LYS A 26 -13.08 24.34 4.65
N LYS A 27 -11.86 24.27 5.22
CA LYS A 27 -10.60 24.22 4.47
C LYS A 27 -10.18 22.81 4.07
N LEU A 28 -10.91 21.78 4.50
CA LEU A 28 -10.66 20.42 4.06
C LEU A 28 -11.03 20.28 2.58
N ASP A 29 -10.22 19.52 1.87
CA ASP A 29 -10.54 19.10 0.51
C ASP A 29 -11.62 17.99 0.56
N TRP A 30 -12.87 18.43 0.46
CA TRP A 30 -14.02 17.52 0.45
C TRP A 30 -14.01 16.57 -0.75
N GLY A 31 -13.42 16.99 -1.87
CA GLY A 31 -13.27 16.14 -3.05
C GLY A 31 -12.41 14.93 -2.75
N VAL A 32 -11.25 15.14 -2.13
CA VAL A 32 -10.35 14.05 -1.71
C VAL A 32 -11.02 13.10 -0.71
N ILE A 33 -11.76 13.64 0.28
CA ILE A 33 -12.46 12.81 1.27
C ILE A 33 -13.53 11.93 0.60
N ILE A 34 -14.37 12.52 -0.25
CA ILE A 34 -15.44 11.78 -0.96
C ILE A 34 -14.84 10.77 -1.93
N MET A 35 -13.73 11.10 -2.59
CA MET A 35 -12.99 10.18 -3.46
C MET A 35 -12.53 8.95 -2.68
N PHE A 36 -11.85 9.10 -1.54
CA PHE A 36 -11.42 7.95 -0.73
C PHE A 36 -12.60 7.14 -0.18
N ALA A 37 -13.66 7.79 0.28
CA ALA A 37 -14.86 7.10 0.75
C ALA A 37 -15.49 6.25 -0.36
N SER A 38 -15.66 6.83 -1.56
CA SER A 38 -16.20 6.14 -2.73
C SER A 38 -15.30 5.00 -3.19
N LEU A 39 -13.98 5.19 -3.10
CA LEU A 39 -12.98 4.19 -3.46
C LEU A 39 -13.03 2.98 -2.54
N PHE A 40 -13.24 3.15 -1.22
CA PHE A 40 -13.43 2.03 -0.31
C PHE A 40 -14.74 1.27 -0.56
N VAL A 41 -15.83 1.99 -0.85
CA VAL A 41 -17.10 1.36 -1.26
C VAL A 41 -16.92 0.56 -2.55
N LEU A 42 -16.21 1.12 -3.53
CA LEU A 42 -15.87 0.43 -4.78
C LEU A 42 -15.03 -0.82 -4.54
N MET A 43 -13.99 -0.75 -3.70
CA MET A 43 -13.16 -1.92 -3.38
C MET A 43 -13.98 -3.04 -2.73
N GLN A 44 -14.92 -2.69 -1.84
CA GLN A 44 -15.84 -3.68 -1.27
C GLN A 44 -16.75 -4.28 -2.34
N ALA A 45 -17.33 -3.47 -3.23
CA ALA A 45 -18.16 -3.97 -4.32
C ALA A 45 -17.39 -4.91 -5.27
N VAL A 46 -16.14 -4.57 -5.60
CA VAL A 46 -15.25 -5.43 -6.40
C VAL A 46 -14.97 -6.75 -5.67
N TRP A 47 -14.73 -6.72 -4.37
CA TRP A 47 -14.59 -7.95 -3.57
C TRP A 47 -15.86 -8.82 -3.63
N ASP A 48 -17.03 -8.22 -3.44
CA ASP A 48 -18.32 -8.92 -3.41
C ASP A 48 -18.67 -9.57 -4.75
N THR A 49 -18.13 -9.08 -5.87
CA THR A 49 -18.30 -9.74 -7.19
C THR A 49 -17.53 -11.06 -7.32
N GLY A 50 -16.58 -11.34 -6.44
CA GLY A 50 -15.70 -12.51 -6.50
C GLY A 50 -14.57 -12.43 -7.53
N ILE A 51 -14.50 -11.35 -8.33
CA ILE A 51 -13.48 -11.21 -9.39
C ILE A 51 -12.05 -11.23 -8.84
N VAL A 52 -11.84 -10.74 -7.62
CA VAL A 52 -10.52 -10.71 -6.96
C VAL A 52 -9.98 -12.11 -6.76
N ALA A 53 -10.82 -13.04 -6.30
CA ALA A 53 -10.43 -14.43 -6.09
C ALA A 53 -10.10 -15.13 -7.42
N GLU A 54 -10.83 -14.80 -8.49
CA GLU A 54 -10.58 -15.37 -9.82
C GLU A 54 -9.28 -14.82 -10.43
N VAL A 55 -9.03 -13.51 -10.34
CA VAL A 55 -7.78 -12.89 -10.78
C VAL A 55 -6.58 -13.43 -9.99
N ALA A 56 -6.76 -13.71 -8.69
CA ALA A 56 -5.70 -14.28 -7.85
C ALA A 56 -5.19 -15.64 -8.33
N ARG A 57 -5.98 -16.40 -9.12
CA ARG A 57 -5.55 -17.67 -9.71
C ARG A 57 -4.50 -17.50 -10.80
N TYR A 58 -4.44 -16.31 -11.42
CA TYR A 58 -3.46 -15.95 -12.44
C TYR A 58 -2.24 -15.26 -11.84
N LEU A 59 -2.29 -14.86 -10.57
CA LEU A 59 -1.14 -14.31 -9.86
C LEU A 59 -0.21 -15.45 -9.41
N PRO A 60 1.10 -15.16 -9.24
CA PRO A 60 2.02 -16.10 -8.62
C PRO A 60 1.47 -16.59 -7.27
N SER A 61 1.66 -17.89 -6.99
CA SER A 61 1.12 -18.52 -5.78
C SER A 61 1.47 -17.70 -4.53
N MET A 62 0.42 -17.30 -3.81
CA MET A 62 0.51 -16.66 -2.50
C MET A 62 0.24 -17.67 -1.37
N ASN A 63 0.27 -18.97 -1.66
CA ASN A 63 0.06 -19.98 -0.63
C ASN A 63 1.15 -19.87 0.45
N LYS A 64 0.74 -20.09 1.70
CA LYS A 64 1.66 -20.26 2.81
C LYS A 64 2.64 -21.40 2.52
N GLY A 65 3.89 -21.18 2.93
CA GLY A 65 4.98 -22.10 2.71
C GLY A 65 6.30 -21.40 3.00
N GLU A 66 7.33 -21.75 2.24
CA GLU A 66 8.64 -21.10 2.35
C GLU A 66 8.56 -19.59 2.06
N PRO A 67 9.16 -18.72 2.90
CA PRO A 67 9.22 -17.27 2.68
C PRO A 67 9.70 -16.87 1.28
N ALA A 68 10.66 -17.62 0.74
CA ALA A 68 11.18 -17.40 -0.61
C ALA A 68 10.15 -17.61 -1.73
N SER A 69 9.05 -18.32 -1.46
CA SER A 69 7.98 -18.56 -2.43
C SER A 69 6.92 -17.46 -2.41
N TYR A 70 6.38 -17.13 -1.23
CA TYR A 70 5.23 -16.22 -1.16
C TYR A 70 5.62 -14.74 -1.12
N ILE A 71 6.79 -14.37 -0.57
CA ILE A 71 7.20 -12.97 -0.45
C ILE A 71 7.35 -12.30 -1.83
N PRO A 72 8.03 -12.90 -2.83
CA PRO A 72 8.09 -12.34 -4.18
C PRO A 72 6.71 -12.20 -4.82
N SER A 73 5.83 -13.20 -4.65
CA SER A 73 4.47 -13.18 -5.18
C SER A 73 3.67 -11.99 -4.66
N ILE A 74 3.71 -11.77 -3.33
CA ILE A 74 3.04 -10.64 -2.69
C ILE A 74 3.68 -9.33 -3.16
N LEU A 75 5.00 -9.18 -3.13
CA LEU A 75 5.68 -7.95 -3.52
C LEU A 75 5.41 -7.55 -4.98
N ILE A 76 5.59 -8.46 -5.92
CA ILE A 76 5.45 -8.18 -7.35
C ILE A 76 4.01 -7.84 -7.68
N SER A 77 3.06 -8.68 -7.24
CA SER A 77 1.64 -8.41 -7.49
C SER A 77 1.19 -7.10 -6.83
N SER A 78 1.76 -6.78 -5.66
CA SER A 78 1.50 -5.52 -4.98
C SER A 78 1.97 -4.31 -5.76
N VAL A 79 3.20 -4.34 -6.26
CA VAL A 79 3.77 -3.25 -7.07
C VAL A 79 2.96 -3.02 -8.33
N LEU A 80 2.56 -4.10 -9.02
CA LEU A 80 1.83 -4.03 -10.29
C LEU A 80 0.39 -3.53 -10.11
N LEU A 81 -0.37 -4.11 -9.19
CA LEU A 81 -1.78 -3.76 -9.01
C LEU A 81 -1.97 -2.38 -8.36
N SER A 82 -1.02 -1.96 -7.52
CA SER A 82 -1.06 -0.62 -6.91
C SER A 82 -0.82 0.50 -7.94
N GLN A 83 -0.33 0.21 -9.16
CA GLN A 83 -0.28 1.21 -10.24
C GLN A 83 -1.67 1.68 -10.67
N VAL A 84 -2.69 0.83 -10.53
CA VAL A 84 -4.07 1.11 -10.95
C VAL A 84 -4.92 1.50 -9.75
N LEU A 85 -4.77 0.80 -8.63
CA LEU A 85 -5.64 0.95 -7.46
C LEU A 85 -5.11 1.95 -6.44
N SER A 86 -3.86 2.42 -6.59
CA SER A 86 -3.13 3.17 -5.56
C SER A 86 -2.95 2.39 -4.25
N ASN A 87 -2.16 2.94 -3.32
CA ASN A 87 -1.64 2.17 -2.20
C ASN A 87 -2.74 1.68 -1.23
N VAL A 88 -3.49 2.62 -0.67
CA VAL A 88 -4.49 2.32 0.39
C VAL A 88 -5.63 1.40 -0.10
N PRO A 89 -6.24 1.65 -1.28
CA PRO A 89 -7.32 0.80 -1.79
C PRO A 89 -6.84 -0.59 -2.18
N MET A 90 -5.65 -0.69 -2.78
CA MET A 90 -5.03 -1.97 -3.07
C MET A 90 -4.89 -2.81 -1.79
N VAL A 91 -4.34 -2.26 -0.71
CA VAL A 91 -4.12 -3.01 0.54
C VAL A 91 -5.46 -3.46 1.13
N THR A 92 -6.48 -2.62 1.01
CA THR A 92 -7.85 -2.93 1.44
C THR A 92 -8.43 -4.11 0.67
N LEU A 93 -8.22 -4.16 -0.65
CA LEU A 93 -8.63 -5.27 -1.51
C LEU A 93 -7.83 -6.55 -1.23
N TYR A 94 -6.53 -6.43 -0.96
CA TYR A 94 -5.64 -7.55 -0.68
C TYR A 94 -5.86 -8.15 0.71
N PHE A 95 -6.29 -7.36 1.69
CA PHE A 95 -6.49 -7.83 3.05
C PHE A 95 -7.37 -9.09 3.17
N PRO A 96 -8.58 -9.14 2.58
CA PRO A 96 -9.40 -10.36 2.60
C PRO A 96 -8.79 -11.48 1.74
N LEU A 97 -8.05 -11.16 0.68
CA LEU A 97 -7.34 -12.16 -0.13
C LEU A 97 -6.19 -12.83 0.65
N MET A 98 -5.41 -12.05 1.41
CA MET A 98 -4.40 -12.56 2.32
C MET A 98 -5.02 -13.51 3.35
N LYS A 99 -6.18 -13.15 3.92
CA LYS A 99 -6.91 -14.04 4.83
C LYS A 99 -7.40 -15.32 4.15
N TYR A 100 -7.87 -15.22 2.90
CA TYR A 100 -8.27 -16.40 2.11
C TYR A 100 -7.11 -17.39 1.90
N PHE A 101 -5.89 -16.89 1.69
CA PHE A 101 -4.66 -17.72 1.64
C PHE A 101 -4.15 -18.16 3.02
N GLY A 102 -4.92 -17.87 4.08
CA GLY A 102 -4.67 -18.33 5.44
C GLY A 102 -3.73 -17.47 6.25
N TYR A 103 -3.38 -16.25 5.80
CA TYR A 103 -2.49 -15.35 6.54
C TYR A 103 -3.18 -14.72 7.75
N GLU A 104 -2.51 -14.87 8.89
CA GLU A 104 -2.92 -14.43 10.20
C GLU A 104 -2.15 -13.15 10.60
N PRO A 105 -2.61 -12.39 11.62
CA PRO A 105 -1.96 -11.16 12.03
C PRO A 105 -0.49 -11.29 12.44
N TYR A 106 -0.06 -12.49 12.84
CA TYR A 106 1.33 -12.78 13.23
C TYR A 106 2.24 -13.18 12.06
N ASP A 107 1.72 -13.33 10.84
CA ASP A 107 2.54 -13.55 9.63
C ASP A 107 3.17 -12.24 9.15
N ILE A 108 3.94 -11.60 10.04
CA ILE A 108 4.51 -10.26 9.86
C ILE A 108 5.23 -10.11 8.51
N PRO A 109 6.06 -11.06 8.02
CA PRO A 109 6.75 -10.87 6.75
C PRO A 109 5.80 -10.71 5.56
N ALA A 110 4.66 -11.39 5.55
CA ALA A 110 3.66 -11.28 4.48
C ALA A 110 2.96 -9.92 4.50
N TRP A 111 2.58 -9.44 5.70
CA TRP A 111 1.96 -8.12 5.86
C TRP A 111 2.93 -6.97 5.53
N VAL A 112 4.20 -7.12 5.89
CA VAL A 112 5.23 -6.14 5.52
C VAL A 112 5.54 -6.19 4.02
N ALA A 113 5.52 -7.37 3.40
CA ALA A 113 5.62 -7.51 1.94
C ALA A 113 4.47 -6.78 1.24
N LEU A 114 3.23 -6.95 1.71
CA LEU A 114 2.07 -6.26 1.16
C LEU A 114 2.16 -4.74 1.33
N ALA A 115 2.40 -4.27 2.56
CA ALA A 115 2.46 -2.84 2.87
C ALA A 115 3.63 -2.14 2.16
N GLY A 116 4.81 -2.79 2.15
CA GLY A 116 6.01 -2.30 1.50
C GLY A 116 5.89 -2.33 -0.02
N GLY A 117 5.43 -3.43 -0.60
CA GLY A 117 5.21 -3.55 -2.04
C GLY A 117 4.22 -2.51 -2.57
N SER A 118 3.10 -2.34 -1.87
CA SER A 118 2.12 -1.29 -2.19
C SER A 118 2.73 0.11 -2.10
N THR A 119 3.49 0.40 -1.05
CA THR A 119 4.10 1.74 -0.88
C THR A 119 5.17 2.04 -1.92
N LEU A 120 6.05 1.06 -2.20
CA LEU A 120 7.14 1.20 -3.16
C LEU A 120 6.62 1.29 -4.60
N ALA A 121 5.41 0.80 -4.87
CA ALA A 121 4.73 0.94 -6.15
C ALA A 121 4.61 2.40 -6.60
N GLY A 122 4.45 3.33 -5.67
CA GLY A 122 4.37 4.76 -5.96
C GLY A 122 5.62 5.32 -6.63
N ASN A 123 6.76 4.64 -6.56
CA ASN A 123 7.98 5.08 -7.24
C ASN A 123 7.98 4.70 -8.73
N LEU A 124 7.15 3.76 -9.18
CA LEU A 124 7.27 3.16 -10.50
C LEU A 124 6.72 4.06 -11.62
N THR A 125 5.50 4.59 -11.45
CA THR A 125 4.83 5.43 -12.45
C THR A 125 4.24 6.70 -11.84
N LEU A 126 3.95 7.68 -12.70
CA LEU A 126 3.26 8.92 -12.28
C LEU A 126 1.89 8.66 -11.66
N ILE A 127 1.16 7.65 -12.14
CA ILE A 127 -0.19 7.33 -11.66
C ILE A 127 -0.17 6.44 -10.40
N GLY A 128 0.97 5.84 -10.06
CA GLY A 128 1.10 4.92 -8.94
C GLY A 128 0.86 5.58 -7.57
N ALA A 129 1.01 6.90 -7.46
CA ALA A 129 0.72 7.64 -6.24
C ALA A 129 0.08 9.00 -6.54
N ALA A 130 -0.95 9.36 -5.77
CA ALA A 130 -1.59 10.68 -5.86
C ALA A 130 -0.61 11.83 -5.62
N SER A 131 0.40 11.63 -4.77
CA SER A 131 1.46 12.62 -4.52
C SER A 131 2.26 12.96 -5.79
N ASN A 132 2.48 11.98 -6.67
CA ASN A 132 3.23 12.21 -7.90
C ASN A 132 2.45 13.13 -8.84
N LEU A 133 1.14 12.92 -8.96
CA LEU A 133 0.25 13.77 -9.75
C LEU A 133 0.22 15.20 -9.22
N ILE A 134 0.12 15.37 -7.90
CA ILE A 134 0.16 16.71 -7.26
C ILE A 134 1.48 17.42 -7.55
N ILE A 135 2.61 16.71 -7.49
CA ILE A 135 3.94 17.29 -7.77
C ILE A 135 4.06 17.69 -9.25
N VAL A 136 3.57 16.85 -10.17
CA VAL A 136 3.59 17.17 -11.60
C VAL A 136 2.70 18.37 -11.92
N GLU A 137 1.48 18.42 -11.38
CA GLU A 137 0.55 19.54 -11.57
C GLU A 137 1.18 20.86 -11.09
N GLU A 138 1.81 20.86 -9.92
CA GLU A 138 2.50 22.04 -9.38
C GLU A 138 3.74 22.42 -10.21
N ALA A 139 4.48 21.44 -10.74
CA ALA A 139 5.62 21.68 -11.61
C ALA A 139 5.19 22.30 -12.95
N GLU A 140 4.11 21.78 -13.54
CA GLU A 140 3.54 22.27 -14.80
C GLU A 140 3.02 23.71 -14.65
N ALA A 141 2.40 24.04 -13.50
CA ALA A 141 2.00 25.41 -13.17
C ALA A 141 3.19 26.39 -13.12
N ARG A 142 4.41 25.90 -12.92
CA ARG A 142 5.66 26.69 -12.92
C ARG A 142 6.44 26.61 -14.24
N GLY A 143 5.87 25.98 -15.26
CA GLY A 143 6.48 25.84 -16.58
C GLY A 143 7.48 24.67 -16.71
N HIS A 144 7.54 23.77 -15.72
CA HIS A 144 8.33 22.54 -15.79
C HIS A 144 7.42 21.36 -16.14
N THR A 145 7.71 20.64 -17.21
CA THR A 145 6.96 19.44 -17.57
C THR A 145 7.79 18.21 -17.26
N LEU A 146 7.13 17.15 -16.79
CA LEU A 146 7.75 15.86 -16.55
C LEU A 146 6.96 14.79 -17.29
N SER A 147 7.57 14.18 -18.32
CA SER A 147 6.86 13.17 -19.07
C SER A 147 6.72 11.87 -18.28
N PHE A 148 5.67 11.11 -18.59
CA PHE A 148 5.44 9.78 -18.02
C PHE A 148 6.65 8.86 -18.19
N PHE A 149 7.28 8.87 -19.36
CA PHE A 149 8.41 7.99 -19.67
C PHE A 149 9.70 8.39 -18.93
N GLU A 150 9.95 9.69 -18.74
CA GLU A 150 11.08 10.17 -17.95
C GLU A 150 10.94 9.73 -16.49
N PHE A 151 9.76 9.93 -15.91
CA PHE A 151 9.46 9.44 -14.56
C PHE A 151 9.61 7.92 -14.48
N PHE A 152 8.99 7.19 -15.41
CA PHE A 152 9.02 5.72 -15.41
C PHE A 152 10.44 5.15 -15.49
N LYS A 153 11.32 5.74 -16.31
CA LYS A 153 12.69 5.23 -16.46
C LYS A 153 13.48 5.30 -15.16
N VAL A 154 13.39 6.42 -14.45
CA VAL A 154 14.04 6.59 -13.13
C VAL A 154 13.31 5.76 -12.08
N GLY A 155 11.98 5.83 -12.10
CA GLY A 155 11.09 5.13 -11.19
C GLY A 155 11.26 3.63 -11.20
N LEU A 156 11.44 3.03 -12.38
CA LEU A 156 11.69 1.60 -12.54
C LEU A 156 12.97 1.17 -11.82
N ILE A 157 14.07 1.91 -11.98
CA ILE A 157 15.35 1.60 -11.32
C ILE A 157 15.20 1.71 -9.81
N VAL A 158 14.62 2.82 -9.33
CA VAL A 158 14.40 3.05 -7.89
C VAL A 158 13.49 1.98 -7.29
N THR A 159 12.41 1.62 -7.98
CA THR A 159 11.47 0.60 -7.53
C THR A 159 12.14 -0.76 -7.44
N ILE A 160 12.89 -1.18 -8.46
CA ILE A 160 13.60 -2.47 -8.46
C ILE A 160 14.59 -2.53 -7.30
N VAL A 161 15.42 -1.49 -7.11
CA VAL A 161 16.41 -1.46 -6.03
C VAL A 161 15.71 -1.55 -4.67
N ASN A 162 14.67 -0.76 -4.43
CA ASN A 162 13.95 -0.77 -3.16
C ASN A 162 13.23 -2.11 -2.91
N VAL A 163 12.63 -2.71 -3.93
CA VAL A 163 11.98 -4.03 -3.83
C VAL A 163 13.02 -5.10 -3.51
N LEU A 164 14.20 -5.07 -4.13
CA LEU A 164 15.29 -6.02 -3.84
C LEU A 164 15.82 -5.86 -2.41
N VAL A 165 15.99 -4.63 -1.94
CA VAL A 165 16.40 -4.34 -0.56
C VAL A 165 15.35 -4.86 0.43
N LEU A 166 14.07 -4.56 0.19
CA LEU A 166 12.98 -5.03 1.04
C LEU A 166 12.86 -6.56 1.03
N TYR A 167 12.92 -7.17 -0.15
CA TYR A 167 12.92 -8.62 -0.31
C TYR A 167 14.06 -9.28 0.48
N SER A 168 15.29 -8.79 0.31
CA SER A 168 16.46 -9.32 1.01
C SER A 168 16.31 -9.20 2.53
N PHE A 169 15.86 -8.04 3.01
CA PHE A 169 15.56 -7.83 4.42
C PHE A 169 14.51 -8.83 4.94
N LEU A 170 13.41 -9.02 4.21
CA LEU A 170 12.33 -9.91 4.64
C LEU A 170 12.75 -11.38 4.64
N ILE A 171 13.58 -11.82 3.70
CA ILE A 171 14.11 -13.19 3.68
C ILE A 171 15.03 -13.42 4.87
N VAL A 172 15.97 -12.50 5.14
CA VAL A 172 16.86 -12.62 6.30
C VAL A 172 16.06 -12.62 7.60
N PHE A 173 15.09 -11.71 7.73
CA PHE A 173 14.22 -11.61 8.90
C PHE A 173 13.39 -12.88 9.12
N SER A 174 12.78 -13.41 8.06
CA SER A 174 11.94 -14.60 8.14
C SER A 174 12.74 -15.84 8.55
N ASN A 175 13.94 -16.02 7.99
CA ASN A 175 14.83 -17.12 8.35
C ASN A 175 15.31 -17.03 9.80
N LEU A 176 15.65 -15.82 10.27
CA LEU A 176 16.10 -15.61 11.65
C LEU A 176 14.97 -15.92 12.66
N HIS A 177 13.76 -15.46 12.37
CA HIS A 177 12.60 -15.74 13.22
C HIS A 177 12.23 -17.23 13.23
N PHE A 178 12.36 -17.90 12.08
CA PHE A 178 12.21 -19.35 12.00
C PHE A 178 13.21 -20.03 12.93
N ILE A 179 14.52 -19.75 12.80
CA ILE A 179 15.56 -20.36 13.66
C ILE A 179 15.28 -20.15 15.15
N ILE A 180 14.91 -18.94 15.58
CA ILE A 180 14.66 -18.64 17.00
C ILE A 180 13.39 -19.32 17.52
N SER A 181 12.40 -19.59 16.66
CA SER A 181 11.15 -20.25 17.09
C SER A 181 11.29 -21.77 17.30
N TYR A 182 12.40 -22.37 16.84
CA TYR A 182 12.68 -23.81 16.93
C TYR A 182 13.88 -24.15 17.84
N VAL A 183 14.39 -23.19 18.60
CA VAL A 183 15.42 -23.37 19.65
C VAL A 183 14.80 -23.03 21.00
#